data_AF-A0A1V5VWB4-F1
#
_entry.id   AF-A0A1V5VWB4-F1
#
_cell.length_a   1.000
_cell.length_b   1.000
_cell.length_c   1.000
_cell.angle_alpha   90.00
_cell.angle_beta   90.00
_cell.angle_gamma   90.00
#
_symmetry.space_group_name_H-M   'P 1'
#
loop_
_entity.id
_entity.type
_entity.pdbx_description
1 polymer ?
#
loop_
_entity_poly.entity_id
_entity_poly.type
_entity_poly.pdbx_seq_one_letter_code
_entity_poly.pdbx_strand_id
1 'polypeptide(L)' 'MKTVLVLGTGMVAGPAITYLLALPEIQVRVASLDYERAQALIGGHPRGAAQRLDVEDPVALRDAIAAPEVGLVYG' A
#
# COMPACT_ATOMS: atom_id res chain seq x y z
N MET A 1 1.10 -16.41 -2.92
CA MET A 1 1.82 -15.17 -2.53
C MET A 1 0.75 -14.12 -2.31
N LYS A 2 0.61 -13.58 -1.10
CA LYS A 2 -0.52 -12.70 -0.78
C LYS A 2 -0.13 -11.25 -1.06
N THR A 3 -1.07 -10.46 -1.55
CA THR A 3 -0.86 -9.01 -1.76
C THR A 3 -1.65 -8.24 -0.73
N VAL A 4 -0.97 -7.31 -0.05
CA VAL A 4 -1.56 -6.39 0.92
C VAL A 4 -1.61 -4.99 0.31
N LEU A 5 -2.80 -4.41 0.21
CA LEU A 5 -2.97 -2.99 -0.10
C LEU A 5 -2.97 -2.20 1.20
N VAL A 6 -2.12 -1.18 1.27
CA VAL A 6 -2.08 -0.17 2.32
C VAL A 6 -2.60 1.13 1.73
N LEU A 7 -3.71 1.62 2.25
CA LEU A 7 -4.24 2.94 1.91
C LEU A 7 -3.62 3.98 2.84
N GLY A 8 -3.00 5.02 2.27
CA GLY A 8 -2.43 6.14 3.02
C GLY A 8 -0.95 5.99 3.39
N THR A 9 -0.38 7.11 3.83
CA THR A 9 1.06 7.29 4.16
C THR A 9 1.25 7.95 5.53
N GLY A 10 0.30 7.75 6.43
CA GLY A 10 0.28 8.33 7.77
C GLY A 10 1.42 7.83 8.68
N MET A 11 1.49 8.39 9.89
CA MET A 11 2.55 8.10 10.88
C MET A 11 2.66 6.61 11.24
N VAL A 12 1.54 5.88 11.20
CA VAL A 12 1.47 4.45 11.55
C VAL A 12 1.73 3.55 10.33
N ALA A 13 1.58 4.07 9.11
CA ALA A 13 1.76 3.30 7.89
C ALA A 13 3.20 2.80 7.74
N GLY A 14 4.19 3.62 8.13
CA GLY A 14 5.61 3.26 8.00
C GLY A 14 6.01 1.96 8.72
N PRO A 15 5.80 1.84 10.04
CA PRO A 15 6.09 0.59 10.76
C PRO A 15 5.32 -0.62 10.21
N ALA A 16 4.06 -0.44 9.80
CA ALA A 16 3.26 -1.52 9.22
C ALA A 16 3.81 -1.98 7.86
N ILE A 17 4.15 -1.05 6.96
CA ILE A 17 4.76 -1.35 5.66
C ILE A 17 6.10 -2.07 5.86
N THR A 18 6.96 -1.57 6.75
CA THR A 18 8.25 -2.21 7.07
C THR A 18 8.07 -3.65 7.56
N TYR A 19 7.13 -3.87 8.48
CA TYR A 19 6.82 -5.21 8.99
C TYR A 19 6.33 -6.15 7.88
N LEU A 20 5.39 -5.68 7.05
CA LEU A 20 4.83 -6.49 5.96
C LEU A 20 5.87 -6.84 4.88
N LEU A 21 6.75 -5.90 4.53
CA LEU A 21 7.82 -6.14 3.55
C LEU A 21 8.86 -7.16 4.04
N ALA A 22 9.06 -7.24 5.37
CA ALA A 22 9.94 -8.24 5.98
C ALA A 22 9.39 -9.67 5.89
N LEU A 23 8.09 -9.85 5.65
CA LEU A 23 7.49 -11.17 5.44
C LEU A 23 7.74 -11.64 4.00
N PRO A 24 8.40 -12.80 3.79
CA PRO A 24 8.81 -13.24 2.46
C PRO A 24 7.63 -13.60 1.53
N GLU A 25 6.48 -13.98 2.09
CA GLU A 25 5.28 -14.38 1.34
C GLU A 25 4.32 -13.23 1.00
N ILE A 26 4.66 -12.00 1.39
CA ILE A 26 3.83 -10.80 1.24
C ILE A 26 4.41 -9.84 0.21
N GLN A 27 3.54 -9.37 -0.69
CA GLN A 27 3.75 -8.18 -1.50
C GLN A 27 2.94 -7.03 -0.92
N VAL A 28 3.52 -5.82 -0.91
CA VAL A 28 2.87 -4.63 -0.36
C VAL A 28 2.65 -3.61 -1.47
N ARG A 29 1.41 -3.18 -1.64
CA ARG A 29 1.04 -2.05 -2.50
C ARG A 29 0.62 -0.88 -1.60
N VAL A 30 1.32 0.24 -1.70
CA VAL A 30 0.99 1.46 -0.93
C VAL A 30 0.30 2.43 -1.87
N ALA A 31 -0.95 2.75 -1.58
CA ALA A 31 -1.78 3.64 -2.39
C ALA A 31 -2.10 4.92 -1.62
N SER A 32 -1.71 6.07 -2.16
CA SER A 32 -1.88 7.38 -1.51
C SER A 32 -2.01 8.49 -2.53
N LEU A 33 -2.63 9.62 -2.14
CA LEU A 33 -2.57 10.86 -2.93
C LEU A 33 -1.12 11.37 -3.04
N ASP A 34 -0.33 11.19 -1.98
CA ASP A 34 1.09 11.50 -1.89
C ASP A 34 1.94 10.30 -2.35
N TYR A 35 2.17 10.25 -3.66
CA TYR A 35 2.92 9.18 -4.31
C TYR A 35 4.41 9.17 -3.92
N GLU A 36 5.01 10.35 -3.69
CA GLU A 36 6.43 10.45 -3.32
C GLU A 36 6.67 9.87 -1.93
N ARG A 37 5.78 10.18 -0.98
CA ARG A 37 5.84 9.59 0.36
C ARG A 37 5.58 8.09 0.35
N ALA A 38 4.67 7.61 -0.50
CA ALA A 38 4.44 6.16 -0.68
C ALA A 38 5.71 5.45 -1.18
N GLN A 39 6.40 6.02 -2.18
CA GLN A 39 7.69 5.50 -2.65
C GLN A 39 8.77 5.52 -1.56
N ALA A 40 8.86 6.61 -0.80
CA ALA A 40 9.83 6.74 0.28
C ALA A 40 9.63 5.66 1.36
N LEU A 41 8.37 5.36 1.73
CA LEU A 41 8.05 4.29 2.69
C LEU A 41 8.39 2.89 2.17
N ILE A 42 8.33 2.67 0.86
CA ILE A 42 8.72 1.39 0.24
C ILE A 42 10.24 1.24 0.16
N GLY A 43 10.98 2.34 -0.02
CA GLY A 43 12.44 2.33 -0.06
C GLY A 43 13.04 1.47 -1.17
N GLY A 44 12.34 1.31 -2.30
CA GLY A 44 12.79 0.48 -3.43
C GLY A 44 12.76 -1.04 -3.19
N HIS A 45 12.08 -1.49 -2.12
CA HIS A 45 11.99 -2.91 -1.81
C HIS A 45 11.36 -3.71 -2.96
N PRO A 46 11.92 -4.87 -3.38
CA PRO A 46 11.47 -5.60 -4.59
C PRO A 46 10.04 -6.13 -4.53
N ARG A 47 9.48 -6.24 -3.32
CA ARG A 47 8.07 -6.64 -3.07
C ARG A 47 7.15 -5.47 -2.71
N GLY A 48 7.62 -4.23 -2.86
CA GLY A 48 6.86 -3.02 -2.60
C GLY A 48 6.54 -2.27 -3.89
N ALA A 49 5.31 -1.79 -4.01
CA ALA A 49 4.87 -0.97 -5.15
C ALA A 49 4.05 0.23 -4.68
N ALA A 50 4.39 1.42 -5.16
CA ALA A 50 3.62 2.64 -4.90
C ALA A 50 2.57 2.83 -6.00
N GLN A 51 1.39 3.30 -5.61
CA GLN A 51 0.33 3.69 -6.53
C GLN A 51 -0.23 5.05 -6.09
N ARG A 52 -0.49 5.94 -7.03
CA ARG A 52 -1.31 7.11 -6.74
C ARG A 52 -2.77 6.69 -6.74
N LEU A 53 -3.48 6.98 -5.65
CA LEU A 53 -4.90 6.67 -5.52
C LEU A 53 -5.57 7.78 -4.73
N ASP A 54 -6.68 8.27 -5.27
CA ASP A 54 -7.63 9.06 -4.51
C ASP A 54 -8.68 8.12 -3.91
N VAL A 55 -8.82 8.13 -2.59
CA VAL A 55 -9.82 7.31 -1.88
C VAL A 55 -11.24 7.88 -2.00
N GLU A 56 -11.35 9.15 -2.40
CA GLU A 56 -12.64 9.79 -2.69
C GLU A 56 -13.17 9.42 -4.08
N ASP A 57 -12.35 8.81 -4.96
CA ASP A 57 -12.81 8.21 -6.21
C ASP A 57 -13.30 6.77 -5.95
N PRO A 58 -14.62 6.53 -5.90
CA PRO A 58 -15.17 5.22 -5.55
C PRO A 58 -14.89 4.15 -6.61
N VAL A 59 -14.69 4.53 -7.87
CA VAL A 59 -14.37 3.59 -8.95
C VAL A 59 -12.92 3.16 -8.82
N ALA A 60 -12.00 4.12 -8.70
CA ALA A 60 -10.59 3.83 -8.52
C ALA A 60 -10.31 3.03 -7.23
N LEU A 61 -10.99 3.38 -6.13
CA LEU A 61 -10.88 2.67 -4.86
C LEU A 61 -11.38 1.22 -4.98
N ARG A 62 -12.52 1.01 -5.64
CA ARG A 62 -13.05 -0.34 -5.88
C ARG A 62 -12.09 -1.19 -6.70
N ASP A 63 -11.53 -0.65 -7.77
CA ASP A 63 -10.57 -1.36 -8.62
C ASP A 63 -9.27 -1.66 -7.85
N ALA A 64 -8.83 -0.74 -6.99
CA ALA A 64 -7.68 -0.95 -6.13
C ALA A 64 -7.92 -2.05 -5.09
N ILE A 65 -9.12 -2.16 -4.51
CA ILE A 65 -9.50 -3.19 -3.52
C ILE A 65 -9.79 -4.54 -4.17
N ALA A 66 -10.24 -4.59 -5.42
CA ALA A 66 -10.53 -5.84 -6.12
C ALA A 66 -9.26 -6.64 -6.49
N ALA A 67 -8.10 -5.98 -6.51
CA ALA A 67 -6.83 -6.57 -6.95
C ALA A 67 -6.04 -7.37 -5.87
N PRO A 68 -6.00 -7.01 -4.57
CA PRO A 68 -5.27 -7.73 -3.52
C PRO A 68 -6.14 -8.81 -2.85
N GLU A 69 -5.49 -9.89 -2.39
CA GLU A 69 -6.14 -10.91 -1.54
C GLU A 69 -6.44 -10.41 -0.11
N VAL A 70 -5.72 -9.39 0.39
CA VAL A 70 -5.92 -8.81 1.73
C VAL A 70 -5.82 -7.27 1.66
N GLY A 71 -6.85 -6.54 2.08
CA GLY A 71 -6.82 -5.08 2.20
C GLY A 71 -6.60 -4.63 3.66
N LEU A 72 -5.65 -3.73 3.91
CA LEU A 72 -5.49 -3.04 5.19
C LEU A 72 -5.71 -1.54 4.97
N VAL A 73 -6.72 -0.98 5.62
CA VAL A 73 -7.05 0.44 5.55
C VAL A 73 -6.54 1.12 6.82
N TYR A 74 -5.63 2.09 6.68
CA TYR A 74 -5.20 2.95 7.78
C TYR A 74 -5.47 4.40 7.37
N GLY A 75 -6.50 5.00 7.99
CA GLY A 75 -6.81 6.43 7.88
C GLY A 75 -5.92 7.28 8.77
#